data_AF-A0A1I2EJD6-F1
#
_entry.id   AF-A0A1I2EJD6-F1
#
_cell.length_a   1.000
_cell.length_b   1.000
_cell.length_c   1.000
_cell.angle_alpha   90.00
_cell.angle_beta   90.00
_cell.angle_gamma   90.00
#
_symmetry.space_group_name_H-M   'P 1'
#
loop_
_entity.id
_entity.type
_entity.pdbx_description
1 polymer ?
#
loop_
_entity_poly.entity_id
_entity_poly.type
_entity_poly.pdbx_seq_one_letter_code
_entity_poly.pdbx_strand_id
1 'polypeptide(L)'
;MQISTHQLAKGTKFETPYYIIKGNSVGNTVMITAGVQGDETANILAAKKLLDLLQKDILHIENGMLIIVPIVNQIAYKRRIRDIPDLNRTFLRKPNQAASHPLSAALFQLTKQFNPEWYIDLHEARGIFRSVSSFTSTSKQHAMSAIQI
;
A
#
# COMPACT_ATOMS: atom_id res chain seq x y z
N MET A 1 5.52 -17.10 14.92
CA MET A 1 4.95 -16.21 13.89
C MET A 1 4.49 -17.03 12.69
N GLN A 2 3.34 -16.71 12.10
CA GLN A 2 2.81 -17.40 10.91
C GLN A 2 2.67 -16.42 9.74
N ILE A 3 3.15 -16.81 8.56
CA ILE A 3 3.01 -16.03 7.32
C ILE A 3 2.11 -16.80 6.36
N SER A 4 1.10 -16.12 5.81
CA SER A 4 0.22 -16.66 4.76
C SER A 4 0.12 -15.69 3.59
N THR A 5 0.04 -16.25 2.38
CA THR A 5 -0.06 -15.48 1.13
C THR A 5 -1.46 -15.60 0.56
N HIS A 6 -1.98 -14.47 0.08
CA HIS A 6 -3.30 -14.32 -0.48
C HIS A 6 -3.24 -13.38 -1.70
N GLN A 7 -4.32 -13.32 -2.47
CA GLN A 7 -4.37 -12.53 -3.71
C GLN A 7 -5.44 -11.44 -3.64
N LEU A 8 -5.06 -10.19 -3.89
CA LEU A 8 -5.98 -9.10 -4.19
C LEU A 8 -6.48 -9.21 -5.63
N ALA A 9 -7.72 -8.79 -5.86
CA ALA A 9 -8.36 -8.79 -7.19
C ALA A 9 -8.23 -10.15 -7.92
N LYS A 10 -8.36 -11.24 -7.15
CA LYS A 10 -8.21 -12.62 -7.62
C LYS A 10 -9.10 -12.90 -8.84
N GLY A 11 -8.54 -13.58 -9.84
CA GLY A 11 -9.25 -13.92 -11.08
C GLY A 11 -9.36 -12.77 -12.09
N THR A 12 -8.76 -11.61 -11.79
CA THR A 12 -8.64 -10.51 -12.75
C THR A 12 -7.23 -10.43 -13.31
N LYS A 13 -7.04 -9.72 -14.43
CA LYS A 13 -5.69 -9.43 -14.97
C LYS A 13 -4.81 -8.58 -14.02
N PHE A 14 -5.40 -8.00 -12.98
CA PHE A 14 -4.72 -7.15 -12.00
C PHE A 14 -4.38 -7.88 -10.70
N GLU A 15 -4.49 -9.20 -10.68
CA GLU A 15 -4.21 -10.00 -9.49
C GLU A 15 -2.81 -9.66 -8.90
N THR A 16 -2.75 -9.44 -7.59
CA THR A 16 -1.49 -9.17 -6.89
C THR A 16 -1.42 -9.85 -5.52
N PRO A 17 -0.27 -10.40 -5.11
CA PRO A 17 -0.11 -11.00 -3.80
C PRO A 17 -0.10 -9.96 -2.68
N TYR A 18 -0.70 -10.35 -1.56
CA TYR A 18 -0.50 -9.76 -0.25
C TYR A 18 -0.21 -10.82 0.79
N TYR A 19 0.37 -10.40 1.90
CA TYR A 19 0.85 -11.30 2.95
C TYR A 19 0.23 -10.90 4.27
N ILE A 20 -0.25 -11.89 5.01
CA ILE A 20 -0.69 -11.73 6.40
C ILE A 20 0.35 -12.41 7.28
N ILE A 21 0.94 -11.62 8.17
CA ILE A 21 1.93 -12.04 9.16
C ILE A 21 1.27 -11.90 10.54
N LYS A 22 0.99 -13.04 11.18
CA LYS A 22 0.40 -13.08 12.53
C LYS A 22 1.52 -13.27 13.55
N GLY A 23 1.54 -12.38 14.54
CA GLY A 23 2.43 -12.51 15.68
C GLY A 23 2.05 -13.66 16.60
N ASN A 24 2.81 -13.82 17.68
CA ASN A 24 2.64 -14.90 18.65
C ASN A 24 1.47 -14.63 19.63
N SER A 25 1.11 -13.36 19.81
CA SER A 25 0.09 -12.90 20.76
C SER A 25 -0.90 -11.92 20.11
N VAL A 26 -2.07 -11.76 20.73
CA VAL A 26 -3.10 -10.81 20.28
C VAL A 26 -2.58 -9.37 20.37
N GLY A 27 -2.95 -8.55 19.39
CA GLY A 27 -2.57 -7.13 19.33
C GLY A 27 -3.15 -6.45 18.09
N ASN A 28 -2.71 -5.22 17.85
CA ASN A 28 -3.27 -4.36 16.82
C ASN A 28 -2.93 -4.85 15.41
N THR A 29 -3.78 -4.50 14.45
CA THR A 29 -3.53 -4.81 13.04
C THR A 29 -2.96 -3.58 12.34
N VAL A 30 -1.85 -3.77 11.63
CA VAL A 30 -1.23 -2.76 10.76
C VAL A 30 -1.29 -3.25 9.33
N MET A 31 -1.63 -2.35 8.40
CA MET A 31 -1.62 -2.61 6.97
C MET A 31 -0.62 -1.69 6.28
N ILE A 32 0.26 -2.27 5.45
CA ILE A 32 1.27 -1.54 4.67
C ILE A 32 1.04 -1.82 3.18
N THR A 33 0.93 -0.77 2.38
CA THR A 33 0.86 -0.85 0.92
C THR A 33 2.03 -0.10 0.28
N ALA A 34 2.48 -0.59 -0.88
CA ALA A 34 3.48 0.06 -1.71
C ALA A 34 3.26 -0.27 -3.19
N GLY A 35 3.92 0.45 -4.09
CA GLY A 35 3.83 0.16 -5.53
C GLY A 35 2.43 0.33 -6.11
N VAL A 36 1.64 1.25 -5.57
CA VAL A 36 0.43 1.77 -6.25
C VAL A 36 0.83 2.34 -7.60
N GLN A 37 1.94 3.09 -7.60
CA GLN A 37 2.62 3.54 -8.80
C GLN A 37 3.85 2.68 -9.06
N GLY A 38 3.98 2.18 -10.28
CA GLY A 38 4.93 1.15 -10.63
C GLY A 38 6.36 1.64 -10.83
N ASP A 39 6.54 2.93 -11.04
CA ASP A 39 7.85 3.53 -11.22
C ASP A 39 8.50 3.91 -9.89
N GLU A 40 7.77 4.02 -8.76
CA GLU A 40 8.26 4.40 -7.43
C GLU A 40 9.12 3.31 -6.75
N THR A 41 10.31 3.06 -7.28
CA THR A 41 11.19 1.94 -6.92
C THR A 41 11.54 1.87 -5.43
N ALA A 42 11.79 2.99 -4.76
CA ALA A 42 12.30 2.97 -3.38
C ALA A 42 11.28 2.38 -2.39
N ASN A 43 10.01 2.76 -2.50
CA ASN A 43 8.97 2.24 -1.63
C ASN A 43 8.69 0.75 -1.86
N ILE A 44 8.73 0.30 -3.12
CA ILE A 44 8.58 -1.11 -3.49
C ILE A 44 9.73 -1.93 -2.89
N LEU A 45 10.97 -1.42 -2.99
CA LEU A 45 12.13 -2.10 -2.42
C LEU A 45 12.06 -2.18 -0.89
N ALA A 46 11.62 -1.11 -0.22
CA ALA A 46 11.45 -1.12 1.23
C ALA A 46 10.41 -2.15 1.68
N ALA A 47 9.24 -2.18 1.05
CA ALA A 47 8.19 -3.15 1.37
C ALA A 47 8.62 -4.60 1.10
N LYS A 48 9.29 -4.84 -0.03
CA LYS A 48 9.87 -6.17 -0.35
C LYS A 48 10.94 -6.57 0.66
N LYS A 49 11.80 -5.63 1.08
CA LYS A 49 12.85 -5.91 2.06
C LYS A 49 12.27 -6.25 3.43
N LEU A 50 11.24 -5.52 3.87
CA LEU A 50 10.52 -5.85 5.11
C LEU A 50 9.95 -7.27 5.05
N LEU A 51 9.26 -7.62 3.96
CA LEU A 51 8.72 -8.96 3.78
C LEU A 51 9.82 -10.04 3.77
N ASP A 52 10.94 -9.79 3.08
CA ASP A 52 12.10 -10.70 3.03
C ASP A 52 12.68 -10.96 4.43
N LEU A 53 12.81 -9.92 5.25
CA LEU A 53 13.30 -10.05 6.64
C LEU A 53 12.34 -10.86 7.52
N LEU A 54 11.02 -10.69 7.33
CA LEU A 54 10.00 -11.47 8.04
C LEU A 54 10.00 -12.94 7.59
N GLN A 55 10.10 -13.20 6.29
CA GLN A 55 10.11 -14.56 5.74
C GLN A 55 11.37 -15.35 6.09
N LYS A 56 12.50 -14.66 6.24
CA LYS A 56 13.78 -15.25 6.68
C LYS A 56 13.89 -15.39 8.19
N ASP A 57 12.85 -15.05 8.94
CA ASP A 57 12.84 -15.12 10.40
C ASP A 57 13.97 -14.27 11.03
N ILE A 58 14.31 -13.14 10.38
CA ILE A 58 15.28 -12.15 10.88
C ILE A 58 14.56 -11.07 11.68
N LEU A 59 13.34 -10.73 11.26
CA LEU A 59 12.43 -9.83 11.97
C LEU A 59 11.19 -10.63 12.37
N HIS A 60 10.67 -10.36 13.56
CA HIS A 60 9.50 -11.03 14.10
C HIS A 60 8.45 -10.01 14.56
N ILE A 61 7.18 -10.34 14.29
CA ILE A 61 6.05 -9.67 14.90
C ILE A 61 5.69 -10.46 16.15
N GLU A 62 5.85 -9.85 17.34
CA GLU A 62 5.49 -10.53 18.59
C GLU A 62 4.00 -10.44 18.89
N ASN A 63 3.41 -9.25 18.75
CA ASN A 63 2.01 -9.00 19.07
C ASN A 63 1.26 -8.45 17.86
N GLY A 64 0.05 -8.95 17.61
CA GLY A 64 -0.84 -8.44 16.59
C GLY A 64 -0.60 -9.02 15.20
N MET A 65 -0.92 -8.24 14.19
CA MET A 65 -0.94 -8.69 12.80
C MET A 65 -0.45 -7.61 11.85
N LEU A 66 0.43 -7.99 10.92
CA LEU A 66 0.87 -7.16 9.81
C LEU A 66 0.28 -7.70 8.51
N ILE A 67 -0.37 -6.84 7.74
CA ILE A 67 -0.81 -7.09 6.38
C ILE A 67 0.07 -6.26 5.45
N ILE A 68 0.73 -6.88 4.47
CA ILE A 68 1.60 -6.16 3.55
C ILE A 68 1.29 -6.48 2.09
N VAL A 69 1.11 -5.43 1.28
CA VAL A 69 0.97 -5.48 -0.18
C VAL A 69 2.18 -4.77 -0.79
N PRO A 70 3.28 -5.49 -1.08
CA PRO A 70 4.54 -4.85 -1.46
C PRO A 70 4.51 -4.23 -2.86
N ILE A 71 3.61 -4.69 -3.73
CA ILE A 71 3.32 -4.10 -5.04
C ILE A 71 1.81 -4.18 -5.27
N VAL A 72 1.10 -3.06 -5.16
CA VAL A 72 -0.33 -3.01 -5.47
C VAL A 72 -0.57 -3.17 -6.97
N ASN A 73 0.14 -2.42 -7.82
CA ASN A 73 -0.07 -2.43 -9.27
C ASN A 73 1.06 -3.16 -10.00
N GLN A 74 0.94 -4.49 -10.08
CA GLN A 74 1.94 -5.34 -10.76
C GLN A 74 2.14 -4.98 -12.23
N ILE A 75 1.09 -4.53 -12.93
CA ILE A 75 1.18 -4.14 -14.34
C ILE A 75 2.01 -2.87 -14.49
N ALA A 76 1.73 -1.83 -13.69
CA ALA A 76 2.51 -0.61 -13.71
C ALA A 76 3.97 -0.88 -13.33
N TYR A 77 4.20 -1.71 -12.30
CA TYR A 77 5.54 -2.09 -11.86
C TYR A 77 6.35 -2.78 -12.95
N LYS A 78 5.77 -3.79 -13.62
CA LYS A 78 6.42 -4.51 -14.73
C LYS A 78 6.76 -3.58 -15.90
N ARG A 79 5.93 -2.55 -16.13
CA ARG A 79 6.12 -1.56 -17.20
C ARG A 79 7.03 -0.40 -16.79
N ARG A 80 7.41 -0.29 -15.52
CA ARG A 80 8.16 0.86 -14.94
C ARG A 80 7.52 2.20 -15.28
N ILE A 81 6.19 2.24 -15.22
CA ILE A 81 5.40 3.47 -15.40
C ILE A 81 4.74 3.83 -14.08
N ARG A 82 4.40 5.11 -13.91
CA ARG A 82 3.64 5.61 -12.76
C ARG A 82 2.36 4.81 -12.59
N ASP A 83 1.36 5.05 -13.42
CA ASP A 83 0.14 4.24 -13.48
C ASP A 83 -0.73 4.73 -14.64
N ILE A 84 -1.50 3.81 -15.23
CA ILE A 84 -2.52 4.14 -16.23
C ILE A 84 -3.68 3.14 -16.02
N PRO A 85 -4.86 3.57 -15.51
CA PRO A 85 -5.17 4.91 -14.98
C PRO A 85 -4.51 5.20 -13.63
N ASP A 86 -4.55 6.46 -13.18
CA ASP A 86 -4.11 6.88 -11.84
C ASP A 86 -4.90 6.12 -10.77
N LEU A 87 -4.29 5.12 -10.13
CA LEU A 87 -4.99 4.19 -9.24
C LEU A 87 -5.51 4.93 -8.00
N ASN A 88 -4.79 5.95 -7.53
CA ASN A 88 -5.19 6.80 -6.40
C ASN A 88 -6.47 7.58 -6.66
N ARG A 89 -6.87 7.76 -7.94
CA ARG A 89 -8.13 8.40 -8.31
C ARG A 89 -9.31 7.44 -8.47
N THR A 90 -9.07 6.13 -8.33
CA THR A 90 -10.10 5.10 -8.52
C THR A 90 -10.76 4.64 -7.22
N PHE A 91 -10.23 5.06 -6.07
CA PHE A 91 -10.85 4.83 -4.78
C PHE A 91 -12.16 5.61 -4.64
N LEU A 92 -12.95 5.16 -3.67
CA LEU A 92 -14.23 5.73 -3.32
C LEU A 92 -14.09 7.18 -2.88
N ARG A 93 -14.94 8.06 -3.41
CA ARG A 93 -15.02 9.47 -2.98
C ARG A 93 -16.28 9.79 -2.16
N LYS A 94 -17.26 8.88 -2.16
CA LYS A 94 -18.55 9.05 -1.46
C LYS A 94 -19.00 7.71 -0.83
N PRO A 95 -19.75 7.74 0.29
CA PRO A 95 -20.16 6.55 1.05
C PRO A 95 -20.93 5.46 0.28
N ASN A 96 -21.48 5.74 -0.91
CA ASN A 96 -22.25 4.78 -1.72
C ASN A 96 -21.75 4.66 -3.17
N GLN A 97 -20.52 5.09 -3.43
CA GLN A 97 -19.89 4.85 -4.72
C GLN A 97 -19.27 3.45 -4.75
N ALA A 98 -18.95 2.91 -5.93
CA ALA A 98 -18.05 1.77 -6.06
C ALA A 98 -16.67 2.27 -6.50
N ALA A 99 -15.59 1.62 -6.06
CA ALA A 99 -14.28 1.89 -6.59
C ALA A 99 -14.27 1.52 -8.09
N SER A 100 -13.68 2.37 -8.93
CA SER A 100 -13.76 2.21 -10.39
C SER A 100 -12.73 1.25 -10.97
N HIS A 101 -11.87 0.66 -10.12
CA HIS A 101 -10.82 -0.27 -10.53
C HIS A 101 -10.78 -1.52 -9.63
N PRO A 102 -10.52 -2.73 -10.17
CA PRO A 102 -10.50 -3.95 -9.35
C PRO A 102 -9.52 -3.93 -8.18
N LEU A 103 -8.33 -3.35 -8.36
CA LEU A 103 -7.34 -3.20 -7.29
C LEU A 103 -7.81 -2.30 -6.15
N SER A 104 -8.40 -1.14 -6.45
CA SER A 104 -8.88 -0.23 -5.41
C SER A 104 -10.11 -0.78 -4.71
N ALA A 105 -10.99 -1.49 -5.42
CA ALA A 105 -12.09 -2.23 -4.82
C ALA A 105 -11.59 -3.32 -3.85
N ALA A 106 -10.62 -4.13 -4.29
CA ALA A 106 -10.07 -5.21 -3.49
C ALA A 106 -9.30 -4.70 -2.26
N LEU A 107 -8.49 -3.64 -2.41
CA LEU A 107 -7.80 -2.99 -1.28
C LEU A 107 -8.80 -2.43 -0.27
N PHE A 108 -9.83 -1.73 -0.74
CA PHE A 108 -10.84 -1.18 0.15
C PHE A 108 -11.60 -2.27 0.92
N GLN A 109 -11.97 -3.37 0.25
CA GLN A 109 -12.57 -4.53 0.91
C GLN A 109 -11.63 -5.16 1.93
N LEU A 110 -10.34 -5.28 1.61
CA LEU A 110 -9.33 -5.81 2.53
C LEU A 110 -9.20 -4.91 3.77
N THR A 111 -9.12 -3.59 3.60
CA THR A 111 -9.07 -2.63 4.71
C THR A 111 -10.32 -2.73 5.58
N LYS A 112 -11.52 -2.84 4.98
CA LYS A 112 -12.77 -3.04 5.74
C LYS A 112 -12.81 -4.37 6.49
N GLN A 113 -12.34 -5.45 5.86
CA GLN A 113 -12.33 -6.78 6.45
C GLN A 113 -11.46 -6.85 7.70
N PHE A 114 -10.27 -6.24 7.64
CA PHE A 114 -9.28 -6.34 8.71
C PHE A 114 -9.31 -5.18 9.70
N ASN A 115 -9.99 -4.08 9.36
CA ASN A 115 -10.12 -2.87 10.17
C ASN A 115 -8.80 -2.48 10.87
N PRO A 116 -7.72 -2.23 10.10
CA PRO A 116 -6.41 -1.98 10.68
C PRO A 116 -6.44 -0.67 11.48
N GLU A 117 -5.76 -0.67 12.63
CA GLU A 117 -5.58 0.55 13.41
C GLU A 117 -4.70 1.55 12.67
N TRP A 118 -3.72 1.03 11.91
CA TRP A 118 -2.83 1.82 11.09
C TRP A 118 -2.83 1.31 9.65
N TYR A 119 -3.15 2.21 8.72
CA TYR A 119 -2.98 1.99 7.29
C TYR A 119 -1.88 2.92 6.78
N ILE A 120 -0.80 2.33 6.27
CA ILE A 120 0.40 3.04 5.83
C ILE A 120 0.61 2.77 4.34
N ASP A 121 0.50 3.83 3.52
CA ASP A 121 0.81 3.75 2.09
C ASP A 121 2.16 4.39 1.80
N LEU A 122 3.10 3.60 1.27
CA LEU A 122 4.47 4.05 1.00
C LEU A 122 4.56 4.65 -0.40
N HIS A 123 4.93 5.93 -0.45
CA HIS A 123 5.08 6.70 -1.70
C HIS A 123 6.48 7.32 -1.86
N GLU A 124 6.88 7.55 -3.11
CA GLU A 124 8.14 8.22 -3.45
C GLU A 124 7.84 9.54 -4.19
N ALA A 125 8.21 10.67 -3.61
CA ALA A 125 8.11 11.94 -4.32
C ALA A 125 9.19 12.04 -5.40
N ARG A 126 8.79 12.40 -6.63
CA ARG A 126 9.71 12.73 -7.73
C ARG A 126 9.54 14.18 -8.15
N GLY A 127 10.65 14.82 -8.52
CA GLY A 127 10.64 16.17 -9.09
C GLY A 127 10.90 17.33 -8.12
N ILE A 128 11.39 17.06 -6.89
CA ILE A 128 11.75 18.13 -5.93
C ILE A 128 13.07 18.84 -6.32
N PHE A 129 13.87 18.27 -7.22
CA PHE A 129 15.05 18.94 -7.78
C PHE A 129 14.78 19.44 -9.21
N ARG A 130 13.94 20.47 -9.32
CA ARG A 130 14.02 21.43 -10.42
C ARG A 130 14.77 22.63 -9.86
N SER A 131 15.91 22.99 -10.45
CA SER A 131 16.71 24.15 -10.03
C SER A 131 15.81 25.36 -9.81
N VAL A 132 15.68 25.80 -8.56
CA VAL A 132 15.04 27.07 -8.19
C VAL A 132 15.89 27.70 -7.10
N SER A 133 16.66 28.70 -7.50
CA SER A 133 17.13 29.77 -6.63
C SER A 133 15.95 30.37 -5.88
N SER A 134 16.09 30.53 -4.56
CA SER A 134 15.13 31.06 -3.56
C SER A 134 14.18 30.04 -2.92
N PHE A 135 14.60 29.57 -1.74
CA PHE A 135 13.75 28.94 -0.74
C PHE A 135 12.88 30.00 -0.05
N THR A 136 11.56 29.87 -0.12
CA THR A 136 10.65 30.38 0.91
C THR A 136 9.76 29.24 1.37
N SER A 137 9.93 28.85 2.63
CA SER A 137 9.17 27.77 3.25
C SER A 137 7.77 28.26 3.63
N THR A 138 6.73 27.60 3.13
CA THR A 138 5.43 27.59 3.81
C THR A 138 4.83 26.20 3.67
N SER A 139 5.11 25.34 4.66
CA SER A 139 4.49 24.03 4.81
C SER A 139 3.11 24.18 5.43
N LYS A 140 2.06 23.97 4.64
CA LYS A 140 0.75 23.51 5.12
C LYS A 140 0.30 22.36 4.22
N GLN A 141 0.69 21.14 4.56
CA GLN A 141 0.04 19.95 4.02
C GLN A 141 -1.23 19.70 4.84
N HIS A 142 -2.36 20.14 4.31
CA HIS A 142 -3.66 19.55 4.63
C HIS A 142 -3.92 18.47 3.58
N ALA A 143 -3.85 17.20 3.99
CA ALA A 143 -4.42 16.09 3.25
C ALA A 143 -5.00 15.08 4.24
N MET A 144 -6.03 15.52 4.96
CA MET A 144 -7.00 14.65 5.65
C MET A 144 -8.37 14.93 5.03
N SER A 145 -8.81 14.03 4.15
CA SER A 145 -10.20 13.75 3.74
C SER A 145 -10.12 12.90 2.46
N ALA A 146 -10.68 11.70 2.33
CA ALA A 146 -11.69 11.01 3.10
C ALA A 146 -11.40 9.50 3.05
N ILE A 147 -11.01 8.94 4.19
CA ILE A 147 -11.36 7.58 4.58
C ILE A 147 -11.92 7.74 5.99
N GLN A 148 -13.19 8.15 6.07
CA GLN A 148 -13.97 7.89 7.28
C GLN A 148 -14.37 6.43 7.20
N ILE A 149 -13.75 5.62 8.06
CA ILE A 149 -14.30 4.35 8.52
C ILE A 149 -15.38 4.69 9.55
#